data_AF-A0A536F514-F1
#
_entry.id   AF-A0A536F514-F1
#
_cell.length_a   1.000
_cell.length_b   1.000
_cell.length_c   1.000
_cell.angle_alpha   90.00
_cell.angle_beta   90.00
_cell.angle_gamma   90.00
#
_symmetry.space_group_name_H-M   'P 1'
#
loop_
_entity.id
_entity.type
_entity.pdbx_description
1 polymer ?
#
loop_
_entity_poly.entity_id
_entity_poly.type
_entity_poly.pdbx_seq_one_letter_code
_entity_poly.pdbx_strand_id
1 'polypeptide(L)'
;MRSRAGVAAALRELTDPIDARVHAESLRARLAKATGDDAVSAGVGGPMRGATGAHLALLQAEQAVVVGRGLRGDGRVTLFDDLGPYCFVLGRPESDIREFADRILGPLAEDGRHADLLRTLDAYLRLHGSLNAVARDLFLHRNTVRQRLRRIAKLTGADLNDAEARLALQLALLGRQALERLAS
;
A
#
# COMPACT_ATOMS: atom_id res chain seq x y z
N MET A 1 0.35 9.16 -25.30
CA MET A 1 -0.45 9.79 -24.24
C MET A 1 -1.83 9.11 -24.23
N ARG A 2 -2.12 8.24 -23.26
CA ARG A 2 -3.46 7.69 -23.06
C ARG A 2 -4.15 8.56 -22.01
N SER A 3 -5.34 9.09 -22.32
CA SER A 3 -6.15 9.86 -21.38
C SER A 3 -7.51 9.18 -21.25
N ARG A 4 -7.80 8.68 -20.04
CA ARG A 4 -9.17 8.47 -19.53
C ARG A 4 -9.39 9.56 -18.46
N ALA A 5 -10.63 10.00 -18.29
CA ALA A 5 -11.06 11.11 -17.43
C ALA A 5 -10.11 11.40 -16.25
N GLY A 6 -9.38 12.53 -16.33
CA GLY A 6 -8.51 13.02 -15.25
C GLY A 6 -7.12 12.37 -15.10
N VAL A 7 -6.76 11.39 -15.94
CA VAL A 7 -5.45 10.70 -15.88
C VAL A 7 -4.65 10.96 -17.14
N ALA A 8 -3.37 11.32 -16.97
CA ALA A 8 -2.39 11.47 -18.04
C ALA A 8 -1.15 10.63 -17.73
N ALA A 9 -0.71 9.86 -18.72
CA ALA A 9 0.51 9.06 -18.67
C ALA A 9 1.53 9.54 -19.71
N ALA A 10 2.79 9.65 -19.29
CA ALA A 10 3.93 9.98 -20.14
C ALA A 10 5.04 8.95 -19.92
N LEU A 11 5.66 8.51 -21.02
CA LEU A 11 6.87 7.69 -21.00
C LEU A 11 8.01 8.53 -21.54
N ARG A 12 9.18 8.39 -20.93
CA ARG A 12 10.39 9.07 -21.36
C ARG A 12 11.49 8.04 -21.56
N GLU A 13 12.05 8.02 -22.76
CA GLU A 13 13.28 7.30 -23.02
C GLU A 13 14.44 8.02 -22.32
N LEU A 14 15.24 7.26 -21.58
CA LEU A 14 16.36 7.78 -20.81
C LEU A 14 17.65 7.50 -21.58
N THR A 15 18.25 8.54 -22.14
CA THR A 15 19.62 8.50 -22.69
C THR A 15 20.67 8.74 -21.60
N ASP A 16 20.28 9.48 -20.55
CA ASP A 16 21.13 9.87 -19.42
C ASP A 16 20.36 9.68 -18.10
N PRO A 17 21.06 9.50 -16.96
CA PRO A 17 20.42 9.49 -15.65
C PRO A 17 19.69 10.81 -15.39
N ILE A 18 18.43 10.73 -14.97
CA ILE A 18 17.64 11.89 -14.54
C ILE A 18 17.20 11.71 -13.10
N ASP A 19 17.03 12.82 -12.39
CA ASP A 19 16.25 12.82 -11.15
C ASP A 19 14.76 12.78 -11.50
N ALA A 20 14.19 11.58 -11.43
CA ALA A 20 12.80 11.33 -11.78
C ALA A 20 11.83 12.11 -10.89
N ARG A 21 12.18 12.36 -9.62
CA ARG A 21 11.34 13.13 -8.69
C ARG A 21 11.28 14.58 -9.10
N VAL A 22 12.44 15.21 -9.35
CA VAL A 22 12.50 16.63 -9.78
C VAL A 22 11.69 16.83 -11.06
N HIS A 23 11.81 15.90 -12.02
CA HIS A 23 11.06 15.99 -13.27
C HIS A 23 9.56 15.83 -13.06
N ALA A 24 9.14 14.85 -12.26
CA ALA A 24 7.73 14.63 -11.95
C ALA A 24 7.11 15.79 -11.17
N GLU A 25 7.83 16.42 -10.23
CA GLU A 25 7.34 17.60 -9.50
C GLU A 25 7.15 18.79 -10.43
N SER A 26 8.09 19.00 -11.36
CA SER A 26 7.96 20.06 -12.38
C SER A 26 6.71 19.85 -13.25
N LEU A 27 6.46 18.62 -13.70
CA LEU A 27 5.27 18.28 -14.49
C LEU A 27 3.98 18.44 -13.67
N ARG A 28 3.95 17.92 -12.45
CA ARG A 28 2.81 18.04 -11.53
C ARG A 28 2.46 19.51 -11.27
N ALA A 29 3.45 20.35 -10.94
CA ALA A 29 3.26 21.77 -10.69
C ALA A 29 2.71 22.52 -11.91
N ARG A 30 3.20 22.19 -13.12
CA ARG A 30 2.68 22.76 -14.38
C ARG A 30 1.23 22.35 -14.64
N LEU A 31 0.89 21.09 -14.38
CA LEU A 31 -0.47 20.58 -14.54
C LEU A 31 -1.43 21.17 -13.50
N ALA A 32 -1.03 21.24 -12.23
CA ALA A 32 -1.80 21.88 -11.17
C ALA A 32 -2.11 23.35 -11.52
N LYS A 33 -1.11 24.11 -11.97
CA LYS A 33 -1.30 25.50 -12.42
C LYS A 33 -2.23 25.61 -13.64
N ALA A 34 -2.10 24.72 -14.62
CA ALA A 34 -2.90 24.76 -15.85
C ALA A 34 -4.36 24.36 -15.62
N THR A 35 -4.61 23.50 -14.63
CA THR A 35 -5.95 22.99 -14.29
C THR A 35 -6.63 23.80 -13.17
N GLY A 36 -5.86 24.52 -12.36
CA GLY A 36 -6.34 25.18 -11.14
C GLY A 36 -6.59 24.19 -9.99
N ASP A 37 -6.05 22.97 -10.07
CA ASP A 37 -6.25 21.90 -9.11
C ASP A 37 -4.93 21.51 -8.42
N ASP A 38 -4.78 21.89 -7.15
CA ASP A 38 -3.61 21.54 -6.34
C ASP A 38 -3.62 20.07 -5.88
N ALA A 39 -4.74 19.35 -6.03
CA ALA A 39 -4.86 17.92 -5.70
C ALA A 39 -4.29 16.99 -6.78
N VAL A 40 -3.76 17.55 -7.87
CA VAL A 40 -3.06 16.80 -8.92
C VAL A 40 -1.85 16.07 -8.31
N SER A 41 -1.93 14.74 -8.29
CA SER A 41 -0.85 13.83 -7.86
C SER A 41 -0.17 13.21 -9.07
N ALA A 42 1.09 12.80 -8.91
CA ALA A 42 1.83 12.08 -9.93
C ALA A 42 2.55 10.87 -9.32
N GLY A 43 2.58 9.78 -10.08
CA GLY A 43 3.25 8.55 -9.72
C GLY A 43 4.37 8.28 -10.70
N VAL A 44 5.45 7.69 -10.21
CA VAL A 44 6.66 7.46 -11.01
C VAL A 44 7.10 6.03 -10.83
N GLY A 45 7.12 5.26 -11.93
CA GLY A 45 7.73 3.94 -11.97
C GLY A 45 9.25 4.00 -12.13
N GLY A 46 9.93 2.89 -11.83
CA GLY A 46 11.37 2.78 -11.97
C GLY A 46 11.84 2.73 -13.43
N PRO A 47 13.15 2.97 -13.69
CA PRO A 47 13.72 2.81 -15.02
C PRO A 47 13.68 1.33 -15.45
N MET A 48 13.12 1.07 -16.61
CA MET A 48 12.93 -0.28 -17.15
C MET A 48 13.38 -0.36 -18.61
N ARG A 49 13.73 -1.56 -19.08
CA ARG A 49 14.24 -1.80 -20.44
C ARG A 49 13.18 -2.37 -21.37
N GLY A 50 13.16 -1.87 -22.61
CA GLY A 50 12.31 -2.38 -23.68
C GLY A 50 10.81 -2.08 -23.50
N ALA A 51 10.00 -2.52 -24.46
CA ALA A 51 8.56 -2.25 -24.49
C ALA A 51 7.82 -2.85 -23.29
N THR A 52 8.15 -4.10 -22.91
CA THR A 52 7.59 -4.75 -21.72
C THR A 52 7.96 -3.97 -20.45
N GLY A 53 9.21 -3.51 -20.35
CA GLY A 53 9.66 -2.68 -19.25
C GLY A 53 8.90 -1.35 -19.15
N ALA A 54 8.66 -0.69 -20.28
CA ALA A 54 7.86 0.53 -20.33
C ALA A 54 6.42 0.31 -19.84
N HIS A 55 5.82 -0.84 -20.16
CA HIS A 55 4.50 -1.21 -19.62
C HIS A 55 4.54 -1.41 -18.10
N LEU A 56 5.53 -2.11 -17.58
CA LEU A 56 5.71 -2.31 -16.14
C LEU A 56 5.96 -1.00 -15.39
N ALA A 57 6.77 -0.10 -15.95
CA ALA A 57 7.02 1.23 -15.38
C ALA A 57 5.73 2.06 -15.32
N LEU A 58 4.85 1.94 -16.31
CA LEU A 58 3.54 2.58 -16.29
C LEU A 58 2.63 2.00 -15.21
N LEU A 59 2.57 0.66 -15.06
CA LEU A 59 1.83 0.02 -13.98
C LEU A 59 2.33 0.46 -12.60
N GLN A 60 3.65 0.53 -12.41
CA GLN A 60 4.25 1.05 -11.18
C GLN A 60 3.88 2.52 -10.93
N ALA A 61 3.87 3.36 -11.97
CA ALA A 61 3.46 4.75 -11.85
C ALA A 61 1.99 4.88 -11.42
N GLU A 62 1.10 4.08 -12.01
CA GLU A 62 -0.33 4.03 -11.65
C GLU A 62 -0.52 3.60 -10.19
N GLN A 63 0.13 2.50 -9.78
CA GLN A 63 0.14 2.02 -8.40
C GLN A 63 0.69 3.08 -7.44
N ALA A 64 1.75 3.79 -7.82
CA ALA A 64 2.34 4.84 -7.01
C ALA A 64 1.42 6.04 -6.81
N VAL A 65 0.62 6.44 -7.81
CA VAL A 65 -0.43 7.47 -7.63
C VAL A 65 -1.46 6.98 -6.61
N VAL A 66 -2.06 5.81 -6.86
CA VAL A 66 -3.23 5.34 -6.11
C VAL A 66 -2.86 5.04 -4.66
N VAL A 67 -1.81 4.24 -4.43
CA VAL A 67 -1.37 3.89 -3.09
C VAL A 67 -0.73 5.09 -2.40
N GLY A 68 0.02 5.91 -3.13
CA GLY A 68 0.63 7.14 -2.60
C GLY A 68 -0.40 8.12 -2.05
N ARG A 69 -1.50 8.35 -2.78
CA ARG A 69 -2.64 9.17 -2.32
C ARG A 69 -3.23 8.64 -1.02
N GLY A 70 -3.50 7.33 -0.97
CA GLY A 70 -4.08 6.68 0.22
C GLY A 70 -3.16 6.66 1.44
N LEU A 71 -1.86 6.91 1.28
CA LEU A 71 -0.88 6.94 2.38
C LEU A 71 -0.49 8.37 2.79
N ARG A 72 -0.43 9.31 1.84
CA ARG A 72 0.18 10.64 2.02
C ARG A 72 -0.74 11.80 1.63
N GLY A 73 -1.94 11.51 1.17
CA GLY A 73 -2.89 12.48 0.62
C GLY A 73 -2.58 12.87 -0.83
N ASP A 74 -3.44 13.73 -1.37
CA ASP A 74 -3.36 14.25 -2.73
C ASP A 74 -2.28 15.33 -2.92
N GLY A 75 -2.06 15.74 -4.18
CA GLY A 75 -1.19 16.87 -4.53
C GLY A 75 0.30 16.56 -4.47
N ARG A 76 0.70 15.28 -4.52
CA ARG A 76 2.09 14.84 -4.30
C ARG A 76 2.65 14.00 -5.44
N VAL A 77 3.97 14.06 -5.60
CA VAL A 77 4.72 13.06 -6.36
C VAL A 77 5.07 11.88 -5.46
N THR A 78 4.76 10.67 -5.92
CA THR A 78 5.16 9.42 -5.26
C THR A 78 5.92 8.55 -6.24
N LEU A 79 7.17 8.20 -5.91
CA LEU A 79 7.88 7.16 -6.66
C LEU A 79 7.40 5.79 -6.16
N PHE A 80 7.39 4.79 -7.03
CA PHE A 80 7.03 3.43 -6.66
C PHE A 80 7.91 2.90 -5.51
N ASP A 81 9.20 3.23 -5.52
CA ASP A 81 10.15 2.86 -4.47
C ASP A 81 9.89 3.60 -3.14
N ASP A 82 9.19 4.75 -3.16
CA ASP A 82 8.78 5.47 -1.95
C ASP A 82 7.64 4.77 -1.21
N LEU A 83 7.00 3.76 -1.80
CA LEU A 83 5.88 3.05 -1.19
C LEU A 83 6.32 2.15 -0.02
N GLY A 84 7.64 2.00 0.19
CA GLY A 84 8.17 1.16 1.26
C GLY A 84 7.75 -0.31 1.07
N PRO A 85 7.31 -1.03 2.12
CA PRO A 85 6.92 -2.44 2.00
C PRO A 85 5.86 -2.76 0.94
N TYR A 86 5.03 -1.78 0.57
CA TYR A 86 4.03 -1.93 -0.48
C TYR A 86 4.64 -2.23 -1.85
N CYS A 87 5.83 -1.70 -2.18
CA CYS A 87 6.45 -1.95 -3.48
C CYS A 87 6.77 -3.45 -3.68
N PHE A 88 7.16 -4.13 -2.59
CA PHE A 88 7.43 -5.56 -2.60
C PHE A 88 6.16 -6.38 -2.85
N VAL A 89 5.05 -5.98 -2.23
CA VAL A 89 3.76 -6.67 -2.39
C VAL A 89 3.18 -6.41 -3.78
N LEU A 90 3.17 -5.15 -4.23
CA LEU A 90 2.63 -4.70 -5.52
C LEU A 90 3.45 -5.17 -6.73
N GLY A 91 4.69 -5.62 -6.53
CA GLY A 91 5.50 -6.26 -7.56
C GLY A 91 5.00 -7.65 -7.97
N ARG A 92 3.94 -8.17 -7.32
CA ARG A 92 3.31 -9.45 -7.64
C ARG A 92 1.95 -9.25 -8.34
N PRO A 93 1.46 -10.25 -9.09
CA PRO A 93 0.09 -10.24 -9.60
C PRO A 93 -0.93 -10.09 -8.47
N GLU A 94 -2.02 -9.35 -8.70
CA GLU A 94 -3.07 -9.16 -7.69
C GLU A 94 -3.69 -10.47 -7.19
N SER A 95 -3.76 -11.48 -8.06
CA SER A 95 -4.22 -12.83 -7.70
C SER A 95 -3.35 -13.45 -6.61
N ASP A 96 -2.02 -13.36 -6.76
CA ASP A 96 -1.06 -13.91 -5.80
C ASP A 96 -1.13 -13.16 -4.46
N ILE A 97 -1.28 -11.84 -4.53
CA ILE A 97 -1.42 -11.00 -3.32
C ILE A 97 -2.67 -11.42 -2.55
N ARG A 98 -3.80 -11.58 -3.25
CA ARG A 98 -5.08 -12.00 -2.67
C ARG A 98 -4.98 -13.40 -2.07
N GLU A 99 -4.47 -14.37 -2.83
CA GLU A 99 -4.29 -15.75 -2.36
C GLU A 99 -3.39 -15.82 -1.12
N PHE A 100 -2.28 -15.06 -1.12
CA PHE A 100 -1.41 -14.97 0.05
C PHE A 100 -2.14 -14.37 1.26
N ALA A 101 -2.86 -13.27 1.07
CA ALA A 101 -3.59 -12.62 2.17
C ALA A 101 -4.68 -13.53 2.73
N ASP A 102 -5.46 -14.17 1.87
CA ASP A 102 -6.54 -15.09 2.25
C ASP A 102 -5.99 -16.31 3.01
N ARG A 103 -4.85 -16.87 2.57
CA ARG A 103 -4.21 -17.99 3.25
C ARG A 103 -3.67 -17.62 4.64
N ILE A 104 -3.10 -16.43 4.80
CA ILE A 104 -2.45 -16.01 6.05
C ILE A 104 -3.45 -15.43 7.07
N LEU A 105 -4.41 -14.64 6.61
CA LEU A 105 -5.46 -14.07 7.46
C LEU A 105 -6.61 -15.06 7.69
N GLY A 106 -6.80 -16.02 6.78
CA GLY A 106 -7.84 -17.03 6.88
C GLY A 106 -9.21 -16.39 7.05
N PRO A 107 -10.01 -16.85 8.03
CA PRO A 107 -11.32 -16.27 8.32
C PRO A 107 -11.29 -14.76 8.66
N LEU A 108 -10.15 -14.20 9.09
CA LEU A 108 -10.07 -12.75 9.35
C LEU A 108 -10.21 -11.91 8.08
N ALA A 109 -9.94 -12.47 6.90
CA ALA A 109 -10.10 -11.78 5.63
C ALA A 109 -11.58 -11.63 5.21
N GLU A 110 -12.51 -12.35 5.84
CA GLU A 110 -13.94 -12.27 5.55
C GLU A 110 -14.47 -10.84 5.78
N ASP A 111 -14.98 -10.23 4.72
CA ASP A 111 -15.32 -8.80 4.71
C ASP A 111 -16.37 -8.44 5.76
N GLY A 112 -16.11 -7.33 6.46
CA GLY A 112 -16.98 -6.73 7.47
C GLY A 112 -17.11 -7.50 8.78
N ARG A 113 -16.89 -8.82 8.79
CA ARG A 113 -17.14 -9.68 9.96
C ARG A 113 -16.15 -9.47 11.09
N HIS A 114 -14.90 -9.20 10.75
CA HIS A 114 -13.78 -9.13 11.70
C HIS A 114 -12.99 -7.83 11.61
N ALA A 115 -13.64 -6.74 11.19
CA ALA A 115 -13.01 -5.43 11.01
C ALA A 115 -12.31 -4.92 12.30
N ASP A 116 -12.89 -5.16 13.48
CA ASP A 116 -12.29 -4.74 14.75
C ASP A 116 -11.04 -5.57 15.12
N LEU A 117 -11.02 -6.84 14.75
CA LEU A 117 -9.85 -7.72 14.89
C LEU A 117 -8.75 -7.33 13.91
N LEU A 118 -9.05 -7.08 12.64
CA LEU A 118 -8.09 -6.58 11.66
C LEU A 118 -7.45 -5.26 12.12
N ARG A 119 -8.27 -4.30 12.60
CA ARG A 119 -7.76 -3.05 13.20
C ARG A 119 -6.86 -3.29 14.40
N THR A 120 -7.19 -4.28 15.25
CA THR A 120 -6.38 -4.61 16.42
C THR A 120 -5.06 -5.28 16.02
N LEU A 121 -5.07 -6.15 15.01
CA LEU A 121 -3.87 -6.78 14.46
C LEU A 121 -2.94 -5.75 13.82
N ASP A 122 -3.47 -4.86 12.97
CA ASP A 122 -2.71 -3.77 12.35
C ASP A 122 -2.01 -2.90 13.40
N ALA A 123 -2.75 -2.43 14.40
CA ALA A 123 -2.19 -1.65 15.51
C ALA A 123 -1.14 -2.45 16.31
N TYR A 124 -1.39 -3.74 16.57
CA TYR A 124 -0.45 -4.60 17.28
C TYR A 124 0.88 -4.75 16.56
N LEU A 125 0.85 -4.96 15.24
CA LEU A 125 2.08 -5.10 14.45
C LEU A 125 2.79 -3.76 14.28
N ARG A 126 2.07 -2.68 13.99
CA ARG A 126 2.61 -1.30 13.88
C ARG A 126 3.27 -0.83 15.18
N LEU A 127 2.74 -1.25 16.34
CA LEU A 127 3.24 -0.89 17.67
C LEU A 127 4.14 -1.98 18.27
N HIS A 128 4.77 -2.79 17.42
CA HIS A 128 5.81 -3.77 17.78
C HIS A 128 5.38 -4.79 18.85
N GLY A 129 4.10 -5.13 18.91
CA GLY A 129 3.53 -6.10 19.85
C GLY A 129 3.18 -5.56 21.24
N SER A 130 3.27 -4.24 21.47
CA SER A 130 2.99 -3.65 22.78
C SER A 130 1.49 -3.54 23.07
N LEU A 131 0.98 -4.43 23.93
CA LEU A 131 -0.43 -4.39 24.34
C LEU A 131 -0.86 -3.05 24.94
N ASN A 132 0.02 -2.39 25.68
CA ASN A 132 -0.28 -1.10 26.31
C ASN A 132 -0.31 0.03 25.27
N ALA A 133 0.56 -0.01 24.26
CA ALA A 133 0.51 0.95 23.17
C ALA A 133 -0.76 0.77 22.35
N VAL A 134 -1.12 -0.47 22.00
CA VAL A 134 -2.35 -0.79 21.26
C VAL A 134 -3.61 -0.38 22.03
N ALA A 135 -3.65 -0.66 23.33
CA ALA A 135 -4.75 -0.25 24.19
C ALA A 135 -4.97 1.26 24.17
N ARG A 136 -3.89 2.06 24.23
CA ARG A 136 -3.97 3.52 24.15
C ARG A 136 -4.37 4.00 22.75
N ASP A 137 -3.73 3.46 21.70
CA ASP A 137 -3.96 3.82 20.30
C ASP A 137 -5.41 3.57 19.86
N LEU A 138 -6.01 2.47 20.35
CA LEU A 138 -7.39 2.09 20.03
C LEU A 138 -8.42 2.49 21.08
N PHE A 139 -8.02 3.19 22.15
CA PHE A 139 -8.88 3.55 23.29
C PHE A 139 -9.60 2.34 23.90
N LEU A 140 -8.88 1.23 24.06
CA LEU A 140 -9.38 -0.03 24.61
C LEU A 140 -8.72 -0.35 25.95
N HIS A 141 -9.40 -1.14 26.77
CA HIS A 141 -8.76 -1.74 27.93
C HIS A 141 -7.75 -2.83 27.49
N ARG A 142 -6.60 -2.94 28.18
CA ARG A 142 -5.54 -3.92 27.86
C ARG A 142 -6.06 -5.36 27.77
N ASN A 143 -7.03 -5.73 28.62
CA ASN A 143 -7.63 -7.07 28.59
C ASN A 143 -8.42 -7.33 27.30
N THR A 144 -9.10 -6.32 26.77
CA THR A 144 -9.82 -6.41 25.49
C THR A 144 -8.85 -6.64 24.33
N VAL A 145 -7.73 -5.91 24.31
CA VAL A 145 -6.66 -6.14 23.31
C VAL A 145 -6.15 -7.58 23.39
N ARG A 146 -5.84 -8.07 24.60
CA ARG A 146 -5.39 -9.45 24.81
C ARG A 146 -6.41 -10.47 24.32
N GLN A 147 -7.70 -10.27 24.61
CA GLN A 147 -8.78 -11.14 24.15
C GLN A 147 -8.87 -11.16 22.62
N ARG A 148 -8.80 -10.01 21.97
CA ARG A 148 -8.83 -9.90 20.51
C ARG A 148 -7.63 -10.60 19.87
N LEU A 149 -6.42 -10.42 20.42
CA LEU A 149 -5.22 -11.11 19.90
C LEU A 149 -5.29 -12.63 20.05
N ARG A 150 -5.85 -13.13 21.16
CA ARG A 150 -6.15 -14.58 21.30
C ARG A 150 -7.13 -15.07 20.24
N ARG A 151 -8.16 -14.27 19.94
CA ARG A 151 -9.13 -14.61 18.88
C ARG A 151 -8.49 -14.59 17.50
N ILE A 152 -7.64 -13.60 17.21
CA ILE A 152 -6.85 -13.50 15.99
C ILE A 152 -5.99 -14.76 15.82
N ALA A 153 -5.16 -15.11 16.81
CA ALA A 153 -4.32 -16.31 16.77
C ALA A 153 -5.13 -17.59 16.53
N LYS A 154 -6.32 -17.71 17.13
CA LYS A 154 -7.22 -18.85 16.90
C LYS A 154 -7.78 -18.90 15.47
N LEU A 155 -8.09 -17.75 14.87
CA LEU A 155 -8.68 -17.68 13.53
C LEU A 155 -7.61 -17.89 12.45
N THR A 156 -6.43 -17.31 12.61
CA THR A 156 -5.33 -17.43 11.64
C THR A 156 -4.49 -18.69 11.83
N GLY A 157 -4.52 -19.29 13.02
CA GLY A 157 -3.59 -20.34 13.42
C GLY A 157 -2.16 -19.85 13.67
N ALA A 158 -1.91 -18.54 13.62
CA ALA A 158 -0.57 -17.98 13.77
C ALA A 158 -0.16 -17.82 15.25
N ASP A 159 1.11 -18.09 15.54
CA ASP A 159 1.74 -17.69 16.80
C ASP A 159 2.20 -16.23 16.71
N LEU A 160 1.54 -15.34 17.46
CA LEU A 160 1.87 -13.91 17.45
C LEU A 160 3.19 -13.56 18.19
N ASN A 161 3.83 -14.53 18.86
CA ASN A 161 5.16 -14.33 19.42
C ASN A 161 6.26 -14.65 18.42
N ASP A 162 5.95 -15.45 17.39
CA ASP A 162 6.88 -15.76 16.33
C ASP A 162 7.09 -14.56 15.39
N ALA A 163 8.34 -14.29 15.04
CA ALA A 163 8.69 -13.14 14.22
C ALA A 163 8.28 -13.34 12.77
N GLU A 164 8.41 -14.56 12.25
CA GLU A 164 8.08 -14.90 10.87
C GLU A 164 6.56 -14.87 10.64
N ALA A 165 5.79 -15.44 11.57
CA ALA A 165 4.33 -15.37 11.56
C ALA A 165 3.82 -13.92 11.60
N ARG A 166 4.41 -13.05 12.44
CA ARG A 166 4.07 -11.62 12.47
C ARG A 166 4.40 -10.92 11.17
N LEU A 167 5.54 -11.23 10.54
CA LEU A 167 5.89 -10.67 9.24
C LEU A 167 4.90 -11.11 8.16
N ALA A 168 4.53 -12.39 8.12
CA ALA A 168 3.53 -12.89 7.18
C ALA A 168 2.19 -12.16 7.35
N LEU A 169 1.70 -12.00 8.58
CA LEU A 169 0.48 -11.24 8.88
C LEU A 169 0.60 -9.77 8.45
N GLN A 170 1.75 -9.13 8.66
CA GLN A 170 2.00 -7.75 8.23
C GLN A 170 1.91 -7.63 6.70
N LEU A 171 2.57 -8.53 5.97
CA LEU A 171 2.54 -8.55 4.50
C LEU A 171 1.13 -8.82 3.96
N ALA A 172 0.38 -9.71 4.61
CA ALA A 172 -1.00 -10.03 4.24
C ALA A 172 -1.92 -8.81 4.42
N LEU A 173 -1.79 -8.09 5.55
CA LEU A 173 -2.52 -6.84 5.77
C LEU A 173 -2.16 -5.77 4.74
N LEU A 174 -0.86 -5.57 4.46
CA LEU A 174 -0.41 -4.63 3.45
C LEU A 174 -0.98 -4.97 2.07
N GLY A 175 -0.97 -6.24 1.69
CA GLY A 175 -1.55 -6.71 0.42
C GLY A 175 -3.04 -6.42 0.32
N ARG A 176 -3.81 -6.77 1.34
CA ARG A 176 -5.25 -6.48 1.39
C ARG A 176 -5.51 -4.97 1.27
N GLN A 177 -4.81 -4.18 2.06
CA GLN A 177 -4.87 -2.72 2.07
C GLN A 177 -4.48 -2.09 0.72
N ALA A 178 -3.55 -2.70 -0.01
CA ALA A 178 -3.14 -2.25 -1.33
C ALA A 178 -4.23 -2.56 -2.37
N LEU A 179 -4.77 -3.78 -2.36
CA LEU A 179 -5.85 -4.20 -3.26
C LEU A 179 -7.12 -3.38 -3.06
N GLU A 180 -7.49 -3.08 -1.81
CA GLU A 180 -8.62 -2.20 -1.48
C GLU A 180 -8.45 -0.80 -2.10
N ARG A 181 -7.25 -0.23 -2.02
CA ARG A 181 -6.94 1.09 -2.60
C ARG A 181 -6.93 1.08 -4.12
N LEU A 182 -6.49 -0.01 -4.75
CA LEU A 182 -6.50 -0.14 -6.20
C LEU A 182 -7.91 -0.34 -6.77
N ALA A 183 -8.85 -0.82 -5.95
CA ALA A 183 -10.26 -1.00 -6.33
C ALA A 183 -11.13 0.25 -6.13
N SER A 184 -10.66 1.26 -5.39
CA SER A 184 -11.38 2.52 -5.08
C SER A 184 -11.11 3.62 -6.09
#